data_AF-A0A060C0U6-F1
#
_entry.id   AF-A0A060C0U6-F1
#
_cell.length_a   1.000
_cell.length_b   1.000
_cell.length_c   1.000
_cell.angle_alpha   90.00
_cell.angle_beta   90.00
_cell.angle_gamma   90.00
#
_symmetry.space_group_name_H-M   'P 1'
#
loop_
_entity.id
_entity.type
_entity.pdbx_description
1 polymer ?
#
loop_
_entity_poly.entity_id
_entity_poly.type
_entity_poly.pdbx_seq_one_letter_code
_entity_poly.pdbx_strand_id
1 'polypeptide(L)'
;MSGPGDNIAVLILCHGAPAGLAGLIRFFDGRGFDLFAHVDAKIDETPFRTAAASSSVRFIEPRIGIFWRGFTMVEVTIALIKADQSA
;
A
#
# COMPACT_ATOMS: atom_id res chain seq x y z
N MET A 1 6.73 -25.36 -3.26
CA MET A 1 5.51 -25.31 -2.44
C MET A 1 5.05 -23.88 -2.46
N SER A 2 3.79 -23.62 -2.76
CA SER A 2 3.22 -22.28 -2.75
C SER A 2 3.26 -21.68 -1.35
N GLY A 3 3.64 -20.40 -1.24
CA GLY A 3 3.66 -19.68 0.02
C GLY A 3 2.23 -19.37 0.52
N PRO A 4 2.07 -19.02 1.81
CA PRO A 4 0.75 -18.69 2.37
C PRO A 4 0.10 -17.45 1.73
N GLY A 5 0.88 -16.61 1.04
CA GLY A 5 0.41 -15.40 0.37
C GLY A 5 0.24 -15.52 -1.15
N ASP A 6 0.55 -16.67 -1.75
CA ASP A 6 0.51 -16.80 -3.20
C ASP A 6 -0.89 -16.45 -3.75
N ASN A 7 -0.94 -15.49 -4.66
CA ASN A 7 -2.16 -14.89 -5.24
C ASN A 7 -3.01 -14.04 -4.29
N ILE A 8 -2.43 -13.51 -3.21
CA ILE A 8 -3.09 -12.57 -2.30
C ILE A 8 -2.38 -11.21 -2.35
N ALA A 9 -3.13 -10.19 -2.75
CA ALA A 9 -2.71 -8.80 -2.70
C ALA A 9 -3.16 -8.12 -1.40
N VAL A 10 -2.25 -7.37 -0.77
CA VAL A 10 -2.50 -6.56 0.42
C VAL A 10 -2.56 -5.09 0.00
N LEU A 11 -3.74 -4.49 0.14
CA LEU A 11 -4.02 -3.12 -0.28
C LEU A 11 -3.98 -2.19 0.95
N ILE A 12 -3.04 -1.25 0.96
CA ILE A 12 -2.68 -0.46 2.15
C ILE A 12 -3.00 1.02 1.90
N LEU A 13 -3.90 1.58 2.72
CA LEU A 13 -4.20 3.02 2.75
C LEU A 13 -3.39 3.69 3.86
N CYS A 14 -2.44 4.55 3.50
CA CYS A 14 -1.57 5.25 4.43
C CYS A 14 -1.97 6.73 4.55
N HIS A 15 -2.15 7.23 5.78
CA HIS A 15 -2.37 8.66 6.05
C HIS A 15 -1.53 9.19 7.23
N GLY A 16 -0.77 8.31 7.90
CA GLY A 16 0.05 8.60 9.07
C GLY A 16 0.87 7.36 9.48
N ALA A 17 1.75 7.51 10.47
CA ALA A 17 2.58 6.44 11.05
C ALA A 17 3.43 5.62 10.03
N PRO A 18 4.47 6.22 9.41
CA PRO A 18 5.37 5.51 8.48
C PRO A 18 6.02 4.25 9.07
N ALA A 19 6.34 4.25 10.37
CA ALA A 19 6.87 3.07 11.06
C ALA A 19 5.86 1.90 11.10
N GLY A 20 4.56 2.19 11.09
CA GLY A 20 3.51 1.18 10.99
C GLY A 20 3.53 0.48 9.63
N LEU A 21 3.76 1.23 8.55
CA LEU A 21 3.94 0.65 7.22
C LEU A 21 5.16 -0.28 7.18
N ALA A 22 6.32 0.14 7.72
CA ALA A 22 7.50 -0.72 7.79
C ALA A 22 7.24 -2.03 8.57
N GLY A 23 6.52 -1.94 9.70
CA GLY A 23 6.13 -3.12 10.47
C GLY A 23 5.23 -4.08 9.68
N LEU A 24 4.26 -3.53 8.93
CA LEU A 24 3.37 -4.31 8.07
C LEU A 24 4.12 -5.00 6.93
N ILE A 25 5.00 -4.26 6.25
CA ILE A 25 5.87 -4.79 5.20
C ILE A 25 6.70 -5.95 5.75
N ARG A 26 7.40 -5.76 6.88
CA ARG A 26 8.23 -6.78 7.52
C ARG A 26 7.42 -8.03 7.90
N PHE A 27 6.16 -7.87 8.26
CA PHE A 27 5.28 -8.99 8.59
C PHE A 27 4.97 -9.86 7.36
N PHE A 28 4.74 -9.25 6.19
CA PHE A 28 4.40 -9.98 4.96
C PHE A 28 5.61 -10.39 4.11
N ASP A 29 6.77 -9.78 4.35
CA ASP A 29 7.99 -10.04 3.58
C ASP A 29 8.37 -11.53 3.57
N GLY A 30 8.77 -12.02 2.39
CA GLY A 30 9.13 -13.42 2.16
C GLY A 30 7.98 -14.43 2.26
N ARG A 31 6.72 -14.00 2.37
CA ARG A 31 5.55 -14.89 2.51
C ARG A 31 4.69 -15.05 1.24
N GLY A 32 5.12 -14.46 0.13
CA GLY A 32 4.46 -14.59 -1.19
C GLY A 32 3.32 -13.61 -1.46
N PHE A 33 3.13 -12.58 -0.62
CA PHE A 33 2.10 -11.55 -0.82
C PHE A 33 2.58 -10.43 -1.75
N ASP A 34 1.66 -9.89 -2.55
CA ASP A 34 1.86 -8.65 -3.29
C ASP A 34 1.37 -7.46 -2.45
N LEU A 35 2.23 -6.48 -2.19
CA LEU A 35 1.87 -5.33 -1.35
C LEU A 35 1.73 -4.08 -2.22
N PHE A 36 0.59 -3.39 -2.08
CA PHE A 36 0.31 -2.12 -2.73
C PHE A 36 -0.05 -1.07 -1.69
N ALA A 37 0.56 0.10 -1.78
CA ALA A 37 0.34 1.19 -0.86
C ALA A 37 -0.09 2.47 -1.58
N HIS A 38 -1.09 3.13 -1.04
CA HIS A 38 -1.40 4.52 -1.36
C HIS A 38 -1.05 5.38 -0.15
N VAL A 39 -0.39 6.51 -0.38
CA VAL A 39 -0.17 7.54 0.64
C VAL A 39 -1.07 8.73 0.34
N ASP A 40 -1.94 9.09 1.28
CA ASP A 40 -2.87 10.20 1.20
C ASP A 40 -2.18 11.47 0.68
N ALA A 41 -2.73 12.07 -0.38
CA ALA A 41 -2.14 13.25 -1.03
C ALA A 41 -1.99 14.46 -0.10
N LYS A 42 -2.69 14.48 1.04
CA LYS A 42 -2.63 15.57 2.02
C LYS A 42 -1.37 15.58 2.88
N ILE A 43 -0.55 14.53 2.84
CA ILE A 43 0.63 14.40 3.70
C ILE A 43 1.92 14.22 2.89
N ASP A 44 3.08 14.38 3.53
CA ASP A 44 4.35 14.04 2.91
C ASP A 44 4.53 12.51 2.83
N GLU A 45 4.84 12.00 1.64
CA GLU A 45 5.09 10.57 1.42
C GLU A 45 6.53 10.15 1.67
N THR A 46 7.46 11.10 1.74
CA THR A 46 8.90 10.83 1.85
C THR A 46 9.21 9.86 2.99
N PRO A 47 8.65 10.04 4.21
CA PRO A 47 8.88 9.10 5.30
C PRO A 47 8.39 7.67 5.03
N PHE A 48 7.31 7.50 4.24
CA PHE A 48 6.78 6.19 3.87
C PHE A 48 7.67 5.50 2.86
N ARG A 49 8.17 6.25 1.86
CA ARG A 49 9.14 5.73 0.89
C ARG A 49 10.45 5.33 1.57
N THR A 50 10.95 6.14 2.51
CA THR A 50 12.13 5.79 3.31
C THR A 50 11.90 4.54 4.15
N ALA A 51 10.74 4.44 4.82
CA ALA A 51 10.37 3.28 5.62
C ALA A 51 10.24 1.98 4.80
N ALA A 52 9.94 2.10 3.50
CA ALA A 52 9.75 1.00 2.56
C ALA A 52 10.95 0.77 1.62
N ALA A 53 12.05 1.50 1.78
CA ALA A 53 13.13 1.58 0.78
C ALA A 53 13.76 0.22 0.39
N SER A 54 13.72 -0.76 1.29
CA SER A 54 14.27 -2.11 1.07
C SER A 54 13.20 -3.16 0.75
N SER A 55 11.99 -2.76 0.36
CA SER A 55 10.85 -3.68 0.18
C SER A 55 10.32 -3.68 -1.24
N SER A 56 9.54 -4.71 -1.58
CA SER A 56 8.84 -4.85 -2.86
C SER A 56 7.49 -4.14 -2.91
N VAL A 57 7.12 -3.34 -1.89
CA VAL A 57 5.84 -2.63 -1.89
C VAL A 57 5.74 -1.69 -3.08
N ARG A 58 4.62 -1.76 -3.82
CA ARG A 58 4.33 -0.85 -4.92
C ARG A 58 3.48 0.31 -4.42
N PHE A 59 4.05 1.51 -4.47
CA PHE A 59 3.30 2.75 -4.24
C PHE A 59 2.52 3.12 -5.50
N ILE A 60 1.23 3.41 -5.36
CA ILE A 60 0.37 3.76 -6.51
C ILE A 60 0.26 5.27 -6.73
N GLU A 61 0.07 5.63 -8.00
CA GLU A 61 -0.20 6.99 -8.47
C GLU A 61 -1.45 7.00 -9.37
N PRO A 62 -2.19 8.13 -9.49
CA PRO A 62 -1.96 9.38 -8.78
C PRO A 62 -2.36 9.30 -7.31
N ARG A 63 -1.68 10.06 -6.45
CA ARG A 63 -2.10 10.24 -5.06
C ARG A 63 -3.38 11.06 -4.96
N ILE A 64 -4.43 10.46 -4.42
CA ILE A 64 -5.71 11.11 -4.11
C ILE A 64 -5.78 11.48 -2.62
N GLY A 65 -6.34 12.66 -2.31
CA GLY A 65 -6.61 13.07 -0.93
C GLY A 65 -7.84 12.35 -0.37
N ILE A 66 -7.68 11.59 0.71
CA ILE A 66 -8.77 10.79 1.28
C ILE A 66 -9.54 11.62 2.30
N PHE A 67 -10.86 11.67 2.17
CA PHE A 67 -11.75 12.20 3.20
C PHE A 67 -12.40 11.03 3.93
N TRP A 68 -12.41 11.07 5.26
CA TRP A 68 -13.01 10.00 6.04
C TRP A 68 -14.51 9.91 5.75
N ARG A 69 -15.00 8.69 5.46
CA ARG A 69 -16.35 8.42 4.92
C ARG A 69 -16.69 9.13 3.60
N GLY A 70 -15.70 9.73 2.95
CA GLY A 70 -15.83 10.32 1.62
C GLY A 70 -15.67 9.27 0.52
N PHE A 71 -16.20 9.58 -0.65
CA PHE A 71 -16.10 8.71 -1.83
C PHE A 71 -14.65 8.49 -2.28
N THR A 72 -13.75 9.43 -1.99
CA THR A 72 -12.33 9.30 -2.33
C THR A 72 -11.64 8.10 -1.67
N MET A 73 -12.14 7.62 -0.53
CA MET A 73 -11.66 6.35 0.07
C MET A 73 -11.98 5.14 -0.81
N VAL A 74 -13.18 5.12 -1.42
CA VAL A 74 -13.60 4.08 -2.36
C VAL A 74 -12.80 4.18 -3.66
N GLU A 75 -12.60 5.39 -4.18
CA GLU A 75 -11.82 5.63 -5.41
C GLU A 75 -10.38 5.11 -5.27
N VAL A 76 -9.71 5.41 -4.16
CA VAL A 76 -8.35 4.90 -3.91
C VAL A 76 -8.35 3.38 -3.75
N THR A 77 -9.35 2.82 -3.09
CA THR A 77 -9.44 1.35 -2.94
C THR A 77 -9.58 0.67 -4.31
N ILE A 78 -10.39 1.23 -5.21
CA ILE A 78 -10.51 0.74 -6.59
C ILE A 78 -9.19 0.92 -7.37
N ALA A 79 -8.47 2.03 -7.17
CA ALA A 79 -7.16 2.25 -7.78
C ALA A 79 -6.14 1.20 -7.33
N LEU A 80 -6.13 0.83 -6.05
CA LEU A 80 -5.30 -0.24 -5.51
C LEU A 80 -5.65 -1.62 -6.13
N ILE A 81 -6.95 -1.94 -6.26
CA ILE A 81 -7.39 -3.19 -6.93
C ILE A 81 -6.92 -3.23 -8.39
N LYS A 82 -7.00 -2.11 -9.12
CA LYS A 82 -6.54 -2.04 -10.52
C LYS A 82 -5.02 -2.17 -10.66
N ALA A 83 -4.26 -1.67 -9.68
CA ALA A 83 -2.81 -1.77 -9.68
C ALA A 83 -2.33 -3.23 -9.53
N ASP A 84 -3.07 -4.04 -8.77
CA ASP A 84 -2.84 -5.48 -8.65
C ASP A 84 -3.08 -6.23 -9.97
N GLN A 85 -4.19 -5.95 -10.65
CA GLN A 85 -4.52 -6.59 -11.94
C GLN A 85 -3.55 -6.29 -13.09
N SER A 86 -2.62 -5.35 -12.89
CA SER A 86 -1.60 -4.98 -13.88
C SER A 86 -0.24 -5.66 -13.62
N ALA A 87 -0.15 -6.54 -12.62
CA ALA A 87 1.05 -7.24 -12.18
C ALA A 87 1.24 -8.61 -12.85
#